data_AF-A0A3S4TFG9-F1
#
_entry.id   AF-A0A3S4TFG9-F1
#
_cell.length_a   1.000
_cell.length_b   1.000
_cell.length_c   1.000
_cell.angle_alpha   90.00
_cell.angle_beta   90.00
_cell.angle_gamma   90.00
#
_symmetry.space_group_name_H-M   'P 1'
#
loop_
_entity.id
_entity.type
_entity.pdbx_description
1 polymer ?
#
loop_
_entity_poly.entity_id
_entity_poly.type
_entity_poly.pdbx_seq_one_letter_code
_entity_poly.pdbx_strand_id
1 'polypeptide(L)'
;MCYVGAAVRVYRAALDFIQEEINQGTEAAQIVLPKSFKNEMSKIGTRGQTENFFNESPSSDAMLYDTIRINQQYSPVGIVRSSTPLLIEARNVLTIGDRIEYLGRELEPITCTAVAMTTVDGEPKERANPGNRIILTTSPALETPEINAVLRKRLDEKNPITK
;
A
#
# COMPACT_ATOMS: atom_id res chain seq x y z
N MET A 1 -1.46 11.24 -0.03
CA MET A 1 -2.95 11.23 0.04
C MET A 1 -3.49 9.87 -0.47
N CYS A 2 -3.29 8.79 0.30
CA CYS A 2 -3.89 7.46 0.06
C CYS A 2 -4.16 6.70 1.38
N TYR A 3 -4.09 7.39 2.52
CA TYR A 3 -4.23 6.80 3.86
C TYR A 3 -5.60 6.13 4.04
N VAL A 4 -6.68 6.87 3.74
CA VAL A 4 -8.06 6.39 3.95
C VAL A 4 -8.35 5.16 3.09
N GLY A 5 -7.95 5.17 1.82
CA GLY A 5 -8.16 4.03 0.92
C GLY A 5 -7.46 2.76 1.40
N ALA A 6 -6.20 2.88 1.84
CA ALA A 6 -5.46 1.75 2.37
C ALA A 6 -6.06 1.24 3.70
N ALA A 7 -6.46 2.13 4.61
CA ALA A 7 -7.08 1.73 5.88
C ALA A 7 -8.43 1.04 5.65
N VAL A 8 -9.29 1.60 4.80
CA VAL A 8 -10.59 1.01 4.45
C VAL A 8 -10.41 -0.37 3.82
N ARG A 9 -9.40 -0.57 2.97
CA ARG A 9 -9.06 -1.88 2.42
C ARG A 9 -8.75 -2.90 3.52
N VAL A 10 -7.88 -2.55 4.49
CA VAL A 10 -7.52 -3.46 5.60
C VAL A 10 -8.74 -3.79 6.45
N TYR A 11 -9.59 -2.80 6.76
CA TYR A 11 -10.82 -3.04 7.50
C TYR A 11 -11.81 -3.94 6.75
N ARG A 12 -11.95 -3.76 5.43
CA ARG A 12 -12.80 -4.66 4.62
C ARG A 12 -12.29 -6.08 4.63
N ALA A 13 -11.00 -6.29 4.40
CA ALA A 13 -10.40 -7.62 4.48
C ALA A 13 -10.59 -8.26 5.87
N ALA A 14 -10.60 -7.46 6.94
CA ALA A 14 -10.84 -7.97 8.30
C ALA A 14 -12.30 -8.40 8.49
N LEU A 15 -13.25 -7.65 7.94
CA LEU A 15 -14.67 -8.01 7.97
C LEU A 15 -14.93 -9.28 7.14
N ASP A 16 -14.31 -9.39 5.97
CA ASP A 16 -14.42 -10.58 5.12
C ASP A 16 -13.86 -11.82 5.85
N PHE A 17 -12.70 -11.69 6.51
CA PHE A 17 -12.13 -12.75 7.34
C PHE A 17 -13.03 -13.15 8.52
N ILE A 18 -13.57 -12.18 9.25
CA ILE A 18 -14.50 -12.44 10.37
C ILE A 18 -15.74 -13.19 9.87
N GLN A 19 -16.29 -12.77 8.72
CA GLN A 19 -17.45 -13.41 8.14
C GLN A 19 -17.16 -14.86 7.74
N GLU A 20 -15.97 -15.13 7.18
CA GLU A 20 -15.53 -16.47 6.82
C GLU A 20 -15.41 -17.37 8.06
N GLU A 21 -14.78 -16.90 9.14
CA GLU A 21 -14.66 -17.64 10.40
C GLU A 21 -16.02 -17.95 11.03
N ILE A 22 -16.95 -16.97 11.03
CA ILE A 22 -18.32 -17.19 11.50
C ILE A 22 -19.03 -18.27 10.67
N ASN A 23 -18.85 -18.25 9.35
CA ASN A 23 -19.44 -19.24 8.45
C ASN A 23 -18.87 -20.65 8.68
N GLN A 24 -17.64 -20.75 9.19
CA GLN A 24 -17.01 -22.01 9.60
C GLN A 24 -17.47 -22.49 11.00
N GLY A 25 -18.28 -21.70 11.70
CA GLY A 25 -18.85 -22.03 13.00
C GLY A 25 -18.10 -21.45 14.20
N THR A 26 -17.10 -20.58 13.97
CA THR A 26 -16.41 -19.87 15.05
C THR A 26 -17.31 -18.78 15.63
N GLU A 27 -17.48 -18.76 16.96
CA GLU A 27 -18.20 -17.67 17.62
C GLU A 27 -17.43 -16.35 17.47
N ALA A 28 -18.15 -15.25 17.23
CA ALA A 28 -17.53 -13.94 17.00
C ALA A 28 -16.55 -13.49 18.11
N ALA A 29 -16.81 -13.88 19.36
CA ALA A 29 -15.95 -13.54 20.50
C ALA A 29 -14.61 -14.30 20.53
N GLN A 30 -14.48 -15.40 19.79
CA GLN A 30 -13.30 -16.26 19.75
C GLN A 30 -12.38 -15.95 18.56
N ILE A 31 -12.82 -15.11 17.63
CA ILE A 31 -12.07 -14.78 16.41
C ILE A 31 -10.89 -13.88 16.76
N VAL A 32 -9.69 -14.33 16.42
CA VAL A 32 -8.45 -13.57 16.59
C VAL A 32 -7.91 -13.20 15.21
N LEU A 33 -7.75 -11.91 14.95
CA LEU A 33 -7.19 -11.45 13.68
C LEU A 33 -5.70 -11.84 13.55
N PRO A 34 -5.29 -12.40 12.42
CA PRO A 34 -3.89 -12.66 12.11
C PRO A 34 -3.00 -11.41 12.20
N LYS A 35 -1.72 -11.60 12.54
CA LYS A 35 -0.73 -10.50 12.66
C LYS A 35 -0.53 -9.72 11.35
N SER A 36 -0.82 -10.32 10.19
CA SER A 36 -0.75 -9.68 8.88
C SER A 36 -1.60 -8.41 8.80
N PHE A 37 -2.76 -8.36 9.49
CA PHE A 37 -3.60 -7.16 9.56
C PHE A 37 -2.88 -6.00 10.26
N LYS A 38 -2.25 -6.28 11.40
CA LYS A 38 -1.45 -5.28 12.14
C LYS A 38 -0.25 -4.82 11.31
N ASN A 39 0.44 -5.75 10.65
CA ASN A 39 1.58 -5.44 9.79
C ASN A 39 1.17 -4.52 8.63
N GLU A 40 0.05 -4.79 7.96
CA GLU A 40 -0.41 -3.96 6.86
C GLU A 40 -0.88 -2.59 7.35
N MET A 41 -1.56 -2.53 8.49
CA MET A 41 -1.94 -1.27 9.15
C MET A 41 -0.72 -0.42 9.51
N SER A 42 0.38 -1.03 9.97
CA SER A 42 1.61 -0.31 10.32
C SER A 42 2.28 0.42 9.15
N LYS A 43 2.01 0.00 7.90
CA LYS A 43 2.53 0.66 6.68
C LYS A 43 1.73 1.90 6.29
N ILE A 44 0.61 2.16 6.97
CA ILE A 44 -0.37 3.18 6.62
C ILE A 44 -0.29 4.34 7.62
N GLY A 45 0.10 5.52 7.11
CA GLY A 45 0.09 6.77 7.87
C GLY A 45 1.48 7.35 8.13
N THR A 46 1.50 8.50 8.80
CA THR A 46 2.72 9.27 9.14
C THR A 46 2.73 9.69 10.62
N ARG A 47 1.76 9.20 11.39
CA ARG A 47 1.62 9.44 12.82
C ARG A 47 1.63 8.10 13.53
N GLY A 48 2.24 8.04 14.70
CA GLY A 48 2.15 6.86 15.57
C GLY A 48 0.71 6.42 15.70
N GLN A 49 0.46 5.15 15.46
CA GLN A 49 -0.83 4.56 15.78
C GLN A 49 -0.90 4.48 17.29
N THR A 50 -1.86 5.18 17.87
CA THR A 50 -2.18 5.01 19.29
C THR A 50 -3.02 3.73 19.40
N GLU A 51 -2.44 2.72 20.04
CA GLU A 51 -3.17 1.53 20.49
C GLU A 51 -3.97 1.81 21.77
N ASN A 52 -4.09 3.08 22.22
CA ASN A 52 -4.69 3.48 23.50
C ASN A 52 -4.25 2.59 24.69
N PHE A 53 -3.01 2.09 24.66
CA PHE A 53 -2.45 1.21 25.70
C PHE A 53 -3.24 -0.09 25.91
N PHE A 54 -3.95 -0.59 24.89
CA PHE A 54 -4.68 -1.86 24.97
C PHE A 54 -3.78 -3.07 25.27
N ASN A 55 -2.53 -3.06 24.78
CA ASN A 55 -1.60 -4.18 24.93
C ASN A 55 -0.40 -3.90 25.86
N GLU A 56 -0.14 -2.63 26.20
CA GLU A 56 1.08 -2.20 26.91
C GLU A 56 0.78 -1.01 27.83
N SER A 57 1.48 -0.92 28.97
CA SER A 57 1.41 0.27 29.83
C SER A 57 2.12 1.46 29.18
N PRO A 58 1.72 2.72 29.48
CA PRO A 58 2.35 3.89 28.88
C PRO A 58 3.87 3.94 29.14
N SER A 59 4.67 3.82 28.09
CA SER A 59 6.13 3.98 28.13
C SER A 59 6.55 5.31 27.47
N SER A 60 7.78 5.75 27.72
CA SER A 60 8.35 6.96 27.10
C SER A 60 8.36 6.90 25.56
N ASP A 61 8.43 5.70 24.98
CA ASP A 61 8.43 5.48 23.52
C ASP A 61 7.04 5.67 22.89
N ALA A 62 5.97 5.52 23.70
CA ALA A 62 4.60 5.78 23.26
C ALA A 62 4.28 7.28 23.17
N MET A 63 5.09 8.10 23.81
CA MET A 63 5.02 9.55 23.74
C MET A 63 6.06 10.01 22.71
N LEU A 64 5.60 10.46 21.53
CA LEU A 64 6.44 11.01 20.46
C LEU A 64 7.12 12.33 20.90
N TYR A 65 8.06 12.28 21.84
CA TYR A 65 8.75 13.44 22.40
C TYR A 65 9.77 14.04 21.42
N ASP A 66 10.40 13.22 20.57
CA ASP A 66 11.52 13.67 19.72
C ASP A 66 11.09 14.09 18.30
N THR A 67 9.93 13.64 17.79
CA THR A 67 9.45 14.05 16.45
C THR A 67 7.94 13.92 16.28
N ILE A 68 7.31 14.96 15.70
CA ILE A 68 5.85 15.05 15.47
C ILE A 68 5.37 14.05 14.37
N ARG A 69 6.29 13.43 13.62
CA ARG A 69 5.98 12.60 12.44
C ARG A 69 6.85 11.36 12.37
N ILE A 70 6.23 10.20 12.16
CA ILE A 70 6.91 8.97 11.80
C ILE A 70 7.29 9.03 10.31
N ASN A 71 8.49 8.56 9.97
CA ASN A 71 8.94 8.44 8.59
C ASN A 71 8.01 7.48 7.83
N GLN A 72 7.34 8.01 6.81
CA GLN A 72 6.46 7.23 5.95
C GLN A 72 7.31 6.23 5.17
N GLN A 73 7.16 4.93 5.43
CA GLN A 73 7.96 3.90 4.75
C GLN A 73 7.45 3.58 3.34
N TYR A 74 6.21 3.94 3.02
CA TYR A 74 5.56 3.58 1.77
C TYR A 74 4.89 4.78 1.12
N SER A 75 5.04 4.91 -0.20
CA SER A 75 4.43 5.99 -0.98
C SER A 75 3.54 5.43 -2.09
N PRO A 76 2.30 5.93 -2.25
CA PRO A 76 1.45 5.55 -3.38
C PRO A 76 2.06 6.07 -4.67
N VAL A 77 2.35 5.19 -5.63
CA VAL A 77 2.97 5.56 -6.91
C VAL A 77 1.96 5.69 -8.03
N GLY A 78 0.83 5.00 -7.96
CA GLY A 78 -0.19 5.07 -9.02
C GLY A 78 -1.57 4.59 -8.58
N ILE A 79 -2.57 4.96 -9.37
CA ILE A 79 -3.95 4.46 -9.27
C ILE A 79 -4.31 3.80 -10.59
N VAL A 80 -4.84 2.58 -10.55
CA VAL A 80 -5.32 1.86 -11.73
C VAL A 80 -6.54 2.57 -12.34
N ARG A 81 -6.49 2.81 -13.64
CA ARG A 81 -7.55 3.45 -14.44
C ARG A 81 -8.14 2.54 -15.50
N SER A 82 -7.37 1.56 -15.99
CA SER A 82 -7.83 0.47 -16.84
C SER A 82 -7.05 -0.80 -16.52
N SER A 83 -7.67 -1.96 -16.68
CA SER A 83 -7.05 -3.25 -16.41
C SER A 83 -6.26 -3.80 -17.59
N THR A 84 -6.79 -3.66 -18.81
CA THR A 84 -6.18 -4.19 -20.04
C THR A 84 -6.26 -3.14 -21.17
N PRO A 85 -5.15 -2.53 -21.58
CA PRO A 85 -3.84 -2.59 -20.93
C PRO A 85 -3.88 -1.94 -19.53
N LEU A 86 -2.91 -2.28 -18.67
CA LEU A 86 -2.78 -1.70 -17.33
C LEU A 86 -2.45 -0.21 -17.43
N LEU A 87 -3.48 0.64 -17.42
CA LEU A 87 -3.35 2.08 -17.43
C LEU A 87 -3.35 2.58 -16.00
N ILE A 88 -2.34 3.36 -15.62
CA ILE A 88 -2.28 3.97 -14.29
C ILE A 88 -2.15 5.49 -14.39
N GLU A 89 -2.70 6.19 -13.40
CA GLU A 89 -2.41 7.60 -13.15
C GLU A 89 -1.36 7.68 -12.04
N ALA A 90 -0.16 8.14 -12.39
CA ALA A 90 0.95 8.29 -11.46
C ALA A 90 0.62 9.34 -10.38
N ARG A 91 0.84 8.99 -9.12
CA ARG A 91 0.66 9.88 -7.94
C ARG A 91 1.97 10.35 -7.35
N ASN A 92 3.02 9.54 -7.52
CA ASN A 92 4.40 9.86 -7.19
C ASN A 92 5.31 9.39 -8.33
N VAL A 93 6.60 9.70 -8.22
CA VAL A 93 7.60 9.25 -9.19
C VAL A 93 7.66 7.72 -9.22
N LEU A 94 7.50 7.17 -10.42
CA LEU A 94 7.67 5.76 -10.74
C LEU A 94 8.71 5.64 -11.85
N THR A 95 9.66 4.72 -11.71
CA THR A 95 10.74 4.46 -12.67
C THR A 95 10.74 2.98 -13.04
N ILE A 96 11.17 2.64 -14.25
CA ILE A 96 11.46 1.25 -14.61
C ILE A 96 12.46 0.68 -13.59
N GLY A 97 12.21 -0.56 -13.14
CA GLY A 97 12.97 -1.23 -12.08
C GLY A 97 12.42 -1.01 -10.67
N ASP A 98 11.50 -0.06 -10.44
CA ASP A 98 10.87 0.11 -9.14
C ASP A 98 10.10 -1.17 -8.73
N ARG A 99 10.36 -1.65 -7.52
CA ARG A 99 9.54 -2.69 -6.87
C ARG A 99 8.28 -2.05 -6.30
N ILE A 100 7.12 -2.52 -6.75
CA ILE A 100 5.81 -2.00 -6.39
C ILE A 100 4.93 -3.09 -5.78
N GLU A 101 4.03 -2.66 -4.92
CA GLU A 101 2.97 -3.47 -4.31
C GLU A 101 1.62 -3.01 -4.87
N TYR A 102 0.88 -3.96 -5.45
CA TYR A 102 -0.49 -3.79 -5.88
C TYR A 102 -1.44 -4.12 -4.72
N LEU A 103 -2.21 -3.11 -4.31
CA LEU A 103 -3.19 -3.21 -3.24
C LEU A 103 -4.56 -3.61 -3.82
N GLY A 104 -4.71 -4.90 -4.13
CA GLY A 104 -5.99 -5.52 -4.51
C GLY A 104 -6.94 -5.67 -3.32
N ARG A 105 -8.00 -6.48 -3.45
CA ARG A 105 -8.92 -6.74 -2.32
C ARG A 105 -8.31 -7.54 -1.18
N GLU A 106 -7.53 -8.56 -1.54
CA GLU A 106 -6.84 -9.42 -0.60
C GLU A 106 -5.95 -8.63 0.34
N LEU A 107 -5.77 -9.10 1.58
CA LEU A 107 -4.94 -8.44 2.58
C LEU A 107 -3.48 -8.31 2.12
N GLU A 108 -2.92 -9.40 1.60
CA GLU A 108 -1.54 -9.47 1.14
C GLU A 108 -1.38 -8.79 -0.23
N PRO A 109 -0.54 -7.76 -0.35
CA PRO A 109 -0.28 -7.11 -1.63
C PRO A 109 0.43 -8.02 -2.62
N ILE A 110 0.04 -7.94 -3.90
CA ILE A 110 0.82 -8.58 -4.97
C ILE A 110 2.05 -7.73 -5.25
N THR A 111 3.23 -8.32 -5.13
CA THR A 111 4.49 -7.63 -5.41
C THR A 111 4.92 -7.85 -6.85
N CYS A 112 5.28 -6.76 -7.54
CA CYS A 112 5.80 -6.81 -8.90
C CYS A 112 6.83 -5.71 -9.16
N THR A 113 7.50 -5.78 -10.30
CA THR A 113 8.49 -4.79 -10.74
C THR A 113 7.96 -4.06 -11.97
N ALA A 114 8.09 -2.74 -12.03
CA ALA A 114 7.82 -1.98 -13.26
C ALA A 114 8.88 -2.32 -14.32
N VAL A 115 8.51 -3.00 -15.40
CA VAL A 115 9.47 -3.44 -16.43
C VAL A 115 9.39 -2.62 -17.72
N ALA A 116 8.25 -2.00 -17.99
CA ALA A 116 8.10 -1.05 -19.08
C ALA A 116 7.01 -0.03 -18.75
N MET A 117 7.16 1.19 -19.26
CA MET A 117 6.10 2.19 -19.24
C MET A 117 6.02 2.89 -20.59
N THR A 118 4.81 3.09 -21.10
CA THR A 118 4.55 3.88 -22.30
C THR A 118 3.47 4.93 -22.02
N THR A 119 3.45 6.01 -22.79
CA THR A 119 2.33 6.96 -22.78
C THR A 119 1.10 6.33 -23.43
N VAL A 120 -0.05 7.00 -23.30
CA VAL A 120 -1.28 6.61 -24.01
C VAL A 120 -1.12 6.67 -25.54
N ASP A 121 -0.18 7.47 -26.02
CA ASP A 121 0.14 7.62 -27.45
C ASP A 121 1.17 6.56 -27.93
N GLY A 122 1.67 5.72 -27.03
CA GLY A 122 2.61 4.63 -27.34
C GLY A 122 4.10 4.96 -27.15
N GLU A 123 4.44 6.19 -26.73
CA GLU A 123 5.84 6.59 -26.56
C GLU A 123 6.45 5.97 -25.29
N PRO A 124 7.65 5.35 -25.37
CA PRO A 124 8.31 4.76 -24.22
C PRO A 124 8.75 5.80 -23.20
N LYS A 125 8.74 5.43 -21.92
CA LYS A 125 9.07 6.33 -20.82
C LYS A 125 9.80 5.61 -19.69
N GLU A 126 11.01 6.07 -19.38
CA GLU A 126 11.80 5.53 -18.27
C GLU A 126 11.27 5.96 -16.89
N ARG A 127 10.66 7.15 -16.81
CA ARG A 127 10.22 7.77 -15.55
C ARG A 127 8.87 8.48 -15.69
N ALA A 128 7.89 8.07 -14.90
CA ALA A 128 6.60 8.73 -14.76
C ALA A 128 6.61 9.73 -13.60
N ASN A 129 6.13 10.95 -13.85
CA ASN A 129 5.93 11.98 -12.84
C ASN A 129 4.45 12.03 -12.38
N PRO A 130 4.15 12.62 -11.21
CA PRO A 130 2.77 12.82 -10.77
C PRO A 130 1.88 13.44 -11.87
N GLY A 131 0.68 12.89 -12.03
CA GLY A 131 -0.30 13.29 -13.04
C GLY A 131 -0.13 12.63 -14.41
N ASN A 132 0.99 11.93 -14.68
CA ASN A 132 1.15 11.18 -15.91
C ASN A 132 0.18 9.99 -15.98
N ARG A 133 -0.42 9.78 -17.15
CA ARG A 133 -1.13 8.54 -17.49
C ARG A 133 -0.21 7.67 -18.32
N ILE A 134 0.11 6.49 -17.80
CA ILE A 134 1.04 5.56 -18.45
C ILE A 134 0.43 4.17 -18.51
N ILE A 135 0.68 3.47 -19.62
CA ILE A 135 0.49 2.03 -19.70
C ILE A 135 1.71 1.40 -19.04
N LEU A 136 1.48 0.69 -17.95
CA LEU A 136 2.52 0.06 -17.14
C LEU A 136 2.54 -1.45 -17.43
N THR A 137 3.73 -1.99 -17.69
CA THR A 137 3.97 -3.43 -17.72
C THR A 137 4.72 -3.83 -16.46
N THR A 138 4.27 -4.90 -15.82
CA THR A 138 4.86 -5.40 -14.57
C THR A 138 5.35 -6.84 -14.71
N SER A 139 6.31 -7.22 -13.87
CA SER A 139 6.74 -8.61 -13.69
C SER A 139 6.71 -9.01 -12.20
N PRO A 140 5.90 -10.01 -11.79
CA PRO A 140 4.90 -10.69 -12.59
C PRO A 140 3.82 -9.72 -13.13
N ALA A 141 3.16 -10.13 -14.22
CA ALA A 141 2.06 -9.37 -14.80
C ALA A 141 0.87 -9.37 -13.84
N LEU A 142 0.20 -8.23 -13.69
CA LEU A 142 -1.09 -8.16 -13.00
C LEU A 142 -2.19 -8.57 -13.98
N GLU A 143 -2.82 -9.71 -13.76
CA GLU A 143 -3.78 -10.28 -14.72
C GLU A 143 -5.09 -9.50 -14.80
N THR A 144 -5.68 -9.13 -13.65
CA THR A 144 -6.99 -8.48 -13.57
C THR A 144 -7.00 -7.33 -12.54
N PRO A 145 -6.14 -6.31 -12.69
CA PRO A 145 -6.07 -5.24 -11.70
C PRO A 145 -7.38 -4.43 -11.65
N GLU A 146 -7.89 -4.23 -10.45
CA GLU A 146 -9.15 -3.53 -10.20
C GLU A 146 -9.01 -2.04 -10.46
N ILE A 147 -10.01 -1.45 -11.10
CA ILE A 147 -10.06 0.00 -11.31
C ILE A 147 -10.10 0.70 -9.95
N ASN A 148 -9.30 1.75 -9.81
CA ASN A 148 -9.05 2.51 -8.59
C ASN A 148 -8.21 1.80 -7.51
N ALA A 149 -7.71 0.59 -7.76
CA ALA A 149 -6.70 -0.01 -6.90
C ALA A 149 -5.43 0.84 -6.87
N VAL A 150 -4.73 0.78 -5.74
CA VAL A 150 -3.53 1.59 -5.48
C VAL A 150 -2.29 0.74 -5.72
N LEU A 151 -1.32 1.32 -6.42
CA LEU A 151 0.05 0.84 -6.46
C LEU A 151 0.87 1.68 -5.48
N ARG A 152 1.67 1.03 -4.64
CA ARG A 152 2.63 1.72 -3.75
C ARG A 152 4.02 1.17 -3.92
N LYS A 153 5.03 1.93 -3.51
CA LYS A 153 6.40 1.43 -3.34
C LYS A 153 6.93 1.78 -1.96
N ARG A 154 7.91 1.02 -1.51
CA ARG A 154 8.69 1.39 -0.32
C ARG A 154 9.54 2.62 -0.66
N LEU A 155 9.57 3.60 0.23
CA LEU A 155 10.53 4.69 0.15
C LEU A 155 11.86 4.16 0.66
N ASP A 156 12.89 4.19 -0.18
CA ASP A 156 14.24 3.91 0.28
C ASP A 156 14.64 4.95 1.34
N GLU A 157 15.32 4.50 2.39
CA GLU A 157 15.98 5.42 3.31
C GLU A 157 16.95 6.26 2.49
N LYS A 158 16.68 7.55 2.33
CA LYS A 158 17.68 8.46 1.79
C LYS A 158 18.91 8.34 2.67
N ASN A 159 20.01 7.82 2.11
CA ASN A 159 21.33 7.92 2.72
C ASN A 159 21.51 9.39 3.16
N PRO A 160 21.85 9.67 4.43
CA PRO A 160 22.00 11.04 4.89
C PRO A 160 23.02 11.73 4.00
N ILE A 161 22.61 12.85 3.42
CA ILE A 161 23.47 13.72 2.62
C ILE A 161 24.67 14.07 3.50
N THR A 162 25.81 13.46 3.23
CA THR A 162 27.07 13.84 3.84
C THR A 162 27.38 15.24 3.32
N LYS A 163 27.35 16.23 4.23
CA LYS A 163 27.77 17.61 3.97
C LYS A 163 29.23 17.67 3.53
#